data_AF-A0A419YTL0-F1
#
_entry.id   AF-A0A419YTL0-F1
#
_cell.length_a   1.000
_cell.length_b   1.000
_cell.length_c   1.000
_cell.angle_alpha   90.00
_cell.angle_beta   90.00
_cell.angle_gamma   90.00
#
_symmetry.space_group_name_H-M   'P 1'
#
loop_
_entity.id
_entity.type
_entity.pdbx_description
1 polymer ?
#
loop_
_entity_poly.entity_id
_entity_poly.type
_entity_poly.pdbx_seq_one_letter_code
_entity_poly.pdbx_strand_id
1 'polypeptide(L)'
;MGYLFGPLMFVVPLALGGLIVQLTTRRGRIRVAEDTAGVQHAVWERRHRVWQEAHLCRQCRVAFFPKGSLGPDFPGSPAMEVAQLPGWVTTTAASLTLDAPSPTAPR
;
A
#
# COMPACT_ATOMS: atom_id res chain seq x y z
N MET A 1 -30.47 10.88 53.93
CA MET A 1 -30.26 11.38 52.55
C MET A 1 -28.77 11.58 52.30
N GLY A 2 -27.99 10.52 52.02
CA GLY A 2 -26.52 10.67 51.93
C GLY A 2 -25.72 9.54 51.27
N TYR A 3 -26.33 8.41 50.93
CA TYR A 3 -25.59 7.21 50.46
C TYR A 3 -25.64 6.96 48.95
N LEU A 4 -26.34 7.80 48.17
CA LEU A 4 -26.42 7.63 46.71
C LEU A 4 -25.28 8.30 45.94
N PHE A 5 -24.53 9.23 46.56
CA PHE A 5 -23.43 9.94 45.90
C PHE A 5 -22.11 9.14 45.84
N GLY A 6 -21.90 8.17 46.75
CA GLY A 6 -20.68 7.36 46.81
C GLY A 6 -20.44 6.51 45.55
N PRO A 7 -21.38 5.67 45.09
CA PRO A 7 -21.15 4.80 43.94
C PRO A 7 -21.15 5.58 42.60
N LEU A 8 -21.95 6.64 42.48
CA LEU A 8 -21.99 7.48 41.28
C LEU A 8 -20.66 8.18 40.99
N MET A 9 -19.93 8.61 42.03
CA MET A 9 -18.62 9.25 41.88
C MET A 9 -17.54 8.33 41.32
N PHE A 10 -17.67 7.00 41.46
CA PHE A 10 -16.72 6.03 40.90
C PHE A 10 -17.13 5.49 39.53
N VAL A 11 -18.43 5.35 39.27
CA VAL A 11 -18.94 4.82 38.00
C VAL A 11 -18.71 5.79 36.84
N VAL A 12 -18.91 7.09 37.07
CA VAL A 12 -18.74 8.13 36.04
C VAL A 12 -17.29 8.21 35.52
N PRO A 13 -16.24 8.32 36.35
CA PRO A 13 -14.87 8.37 35.85
C PRO A 13 -14.42 7.05 35.24
N LEU A 14 -14.91 5.89 35.72
CA LEU A 14 -14.64 4.60 35.08
C LEU A 14 -15.27 4.50 33.69
N ALA A 15 -16.51 4.94 33.54
CA ALA A 15 -17.19 4.98 32.24
C ALA A 15 -16.50 5.96 31.28
N LEU A 16 -16.09 7.14 31.75
CA LEU A 16 -15.28 8.06 30.95
C LEU A 16 -13.93 7.46 30.56
N GLY A 17 -13.23 6.81 31.49
CA GLY A 17 -11.95 6.15 31.24
C GLY A 17 -12.08 5.06 30.17
N GLY A 18 -13.10 4.21 30.29
CA GLY A 18 -13.41 3.18 29.28
C GLY A 18 -13.72 3.78 27.92
N LEU A 19 -14.51 4.86 27.87
CA LEU A 19 -14.84 5.56 26.63
C LEU A 19 -13.60 6.15 25.95
N ILE A 20 -12.70 6.79 26.72
CA ILE A 20 -11.47 7.37 26.19
C ILE A 20 -10.58 6.27 25.60
N VAL A 21 -10.38 5.14 26.29
CA VAL A 21 -9.59 4.00 25.79
C VAL A 21 -10.23 3.41 24.53
N GLN A 22 -11.56 3.30 24.48
CA GLN A 22 -12.26 2.80 23.30
C GLN A 22 -12.11 3.75 22.11
N LEU A 23 -12.16 5.06 22.33
CA LEU A 23 -11.98 6.07 21.29
C LEU A 23 -10.53 6.12 20.79
N THR A 24 -9.53 6.02 21.67
CA THR A 24 -8.12 6.02 21.27
C THR A 24 -7.76 4.74 20.51
N THR A 25 -8.21 3.58 20.97
CA THR A 25 -8.00 2.30 20.25
C THR A 25 -8.70 2.27 18.90
N ARG A 26 -9.94 2.79 18.82
CA ARG A 26 -10.67 2.90 17.54
C ARG A 26 -9.97 3.86 16.57
N ARG A 27 -9.51 5.01 17.05
CA ARG A 27 -8.70 5.96 16.23
C ARG A 27 -7.37 5.35 15.80
N GLY A 28 -6.70 4.60 16.67
CA GLY A 28 -5.48 3.88 16.34
C GLY A 28 -5.70 2.85 15.23
N ARG A 29 -6.77 2.06 15.31
CA ARG A 29 -7.13 1.10 14.25
C ARG A 29 -7.45 1.77 12.92
N ILE A 30 -8.14 2.91 12.93
CA ILE A 30 -8.45 3.65 11.71
C ILE A 30 -7.15 4.16 11.07
N ARG A 31 -6.24 4.76 11.84
CA ARG A 31 -4.94 5.22 11.31
C ARG A 31 -4.10 4.08 10.73
N VAL A 32 -4.00 2.95 11.44
CA VAL A 32 -3.28 1.78 10.93
C VAL A 32 -3.94 1.24 9.65
N ALA A 33 -5.27 1.24 9.57
CA ALA A 33 -5.98 0.84 8.37
C ALA A 33 -5.76 1.81 7.19
N GLU A 34 -5.75 3.12 7.45
CA GLU A 34 -5.44 4.17 6.47
C GLU A 34 -3.99 4.05 5.98
N ASP A 35 -3.03 3.86 6.87
CA ASP A 35 -1.62 3.66 6.52
C ASP A 35 -1.46 2.40 5.66
N THR A 36 -2.13 1.31 6.04
CA THR A 36 -2.11 0.05 5.27
C THR A 36 -2.77 0.24 3.90
N ALA A 37 -3.88 0.96 3.83
CA ALA A 37 -4.56 1.27 2.57
C ALA A 37 -3.68 2.15 1.66
N GLY A 38 -2.99 3.14 2.21
CA GLY A 38 -2.04 3.98 1.48
C GLY A 38 -0.88 3.17 0.91
N VAL A 39 -0.28 2.29 1.72
CA VAL A 39 0.79 1.38 1.26
C VAL A 39 0.29 0.45 0.17
N GLN A 40 -0.90 -0.14 0.32
CA GLN A 40 -1.47 -1.01 -0.72
C GLN A 40 -1.78 -0.24 -2.00
N HIS A 41 -2.28 0.98 -1.91
CA HIS A 41 -2.55 1.83 -3.07
C HIS A 41 -1.26 2.14 -3.83
N ALA A 42 -0.19 2.54 -3.13
CA ALA A 42 1.11 2.80 -3.73
C ALA A 42 1.75 1.55 -4.37
N VAL A 43 1.53 0.35 -3.80
CA VAL A 43 1.96 -0.91 -4.43
C VAL A 43 1.14 -1.20 -5.68
N TRP A 44 -0.17 -1.00 -5.62
CA TRP A 44 -1.07 -1.21 -6.76
C TRP A 44 -0.71 -0.28 -7.92
N GLU A 45 -0.54 1.02 -7.65
CA GLU A 45 -0.23 2.04 -8.66
C GLU A 45 1.09 1.72 -9.40
N ARG A 46 2.13 1.30 -8.66
CA ARG A 46 3.40 0.86 -9.25
C ARG A 46 3.24 -0.34 -10.17
N ARG A 47 2.56 -1.39 -9.71
CA ARG A 47 2.30 -2.58 -10.53
C ARG A 47 1.47 -2.24 -11.76
N HIS A 48 0.48 -1.37 -11.59
CA HIS A 48 -0.38 -0.93 -12.68
C HIS A 48 0.40 -0.15 -13.73
N ARG A 49 1.29 0.76 -13.32
CA ARG A 49 2.19 1.48 -14.24
C ARG A 49 3.05 0.52 -15.04
N VAL A 50 3.69 -0.45 -14.38
CA VAL A 50 4.48 -1.47 -15.09
C VAL A 50 3.59 -2.27 -16.05
N TRP A 51 2.39 -2.66 -15.63
CA TRP A 51 1.46 -3.39 -16.47
C TRP A 51 1.03 -2.62 -17.73
N GLN A 52 0.84 -1.31 -17.63
CA GLN A 52 0.46 -0.47 -18.78
C GLN A 52 1.52 -0.42 -19.87
N GLU A 53 2.79 -0.58 -19.51
CA GLU A 53 3.92 -0.61 -20.43
C GLU A 53 4.18 -2.01 -21.03
N ALA A 54 3.39 -3.01 -20.64
CA ALA A 54 3.52 -4.37 -21.18
C ALA A 54 2.93 -4.45 -22.59
N HIS A 55 3.73 -4.93 -23.54
CA HIS A 55 3.28 -5.21 -24.89
C HIS A 55 2.88 -6.68 -25.03
N LEU A 56 1.74 -6.92 -25.66
CA LEU A 56 1.20 -8.25 -25.88
C LEU A 56 1.14 -8.55 -27.38
N CYS A 57 1.81 -9.62 -27.81
CA CYS A 57 1.62 -10.18 -29.13
C CYS A 57 0.58 -11.31 -29.05
N ARG A 58 -0.66 -11.04 -29.52
CA ARG A 58 -1.76 -12.03 -29.48
C ARG A 58 -1.51 -13.24 -30.39
N GLN A 59 -0.87 -13.02 -31.54
CA GLN A 59 -0.57 -14.08 -32.49
C GLN A 59 0.48 -15.07 -31.94
N CYS A 60 1.52 -14.54 -31.29
CA CYS A 60 2.58 -15.34 -30.70
C CYS A 60 2.29 -15.78 -29.26
N ARG A 61 1.23 -15.24 -28.63
CA ARG A 61 0.86 -15.46 -27.21
C ARG A 61 2.02 -15.16 -26.25
N VAL A 62 2.76 -14.10 -26.52
CA VAL A 62 3.86 -13.64 -25.67
C VAL A 62 3.62 -12.20 -25.22
N ALA A 63 4.18 -11.87 -24.07
CA ALA A 63 4.31 -10.51 -23.56
C ALA A 63 5.79 -10.10 -23.55
N PHE A 64 6.07 -8.81 -23.70
CA PHE A 64 7.41 -8.25 -23.58
C PHE A 64 7.36 -6.77 -23.22
N PHE A 65 8.48 -6.23 -22.76
CA PHE A 65 8.67 -4.81 -22.47
C PHE A 65 9.71 -4.25 -23.44
N PRO A 66 9.39 -3.25 -24.27
CA PRO A 66 10.37 -2.64 -25.14
C PRO A 66 11.40 -1.86 -24.31
N LYS A 67 12.60 -1.68 -24.89
CA LYS A 67 13.65 -0.85 -24.30
C LYS A 67 13.12 0.57 -24.07
N GLY A 68 13.36 1.14 -22.91
CA GLY A 68 12.93 2.49 -22.59
C GLY A 68 11.51 2.62 -22.01
N SER A 69 10.72 1.54 -21.97
CA SER A 69 9.29 1.59 -21.58
C SER A 69 9.06 1.99 -20.13
N LEU A 70 9.87 1.49 -19.20
CA LEU A 70 9.74 1.78 -17.77
C LEU A 70 10.65 2.92 -17.29
N GLY A 71 11.49 3.44 -18.17
CA GLY A 71 12.48 4.48 -17.89
C GLY A 71 13.56 4.51 -18.98
N PRO A 72 14.32 5.61 -19.11
CA PRO A 72 15.25 5.82 -20.23
C PRO A 72 16.32 4.73 -20.36
N ASP A 73 16.78 4.19 -19.23
CA ASP A 73 17.82 3.16 -19.17
C ASP A 73 17.28 1.74 -19.04
N PHE A 74 15.96 1.54 -19.05
CA PHE A 74 15.37 0.23 -18.84
C PHE A 74 15.69 -0.71 -20.02
N PRO A 75 16.38 -1.84 -19.79
CA PRO A 75 16.67 -2.80 -20.84
C PRO A 75 15.37 -3.46 -21.30
N GLY A 76 15.20 -3.66 -22.61
CA GLY A 76 14.03 -4.39 -23.10
C GLY A 76 14.01 -5.81 -22.55
N SER A 77 12.85 -6.30 -22.13
CA SER A 77 12.71 -7.67 -21.65
C SER A 77 12.72 -8.65 -22.83
N PRO A 78 13.15 -9.90 -22.62
CA PRO A 78 12.87 -10.96 -23.57
C PRO A 78 11.35 -11.17 -23.70
N ALA A 79 10.94 -11.79 -24.81
CA ALA A 79 9.58 -12.29 -24.97
C ALA A 79 9.34 -13.43 -23.98
N MET A 80 8.24 -13.34 -23.24
CA MET A 80 7.84 -14.33 -22.23
C MET A 80 6.39 -14.75 -22.44
N GLU A 81 6.00 -15.90 -21.90
CA GLU A 81 4.61 -16.33 -21.95
C GLU A 81 3.71 -15.40 -21.13
N VAL A 82 2.48 -15.17 -21.59
CA VAL A 82 1.51 -14.28 -20.91
C VAL A 82 1.22 -14.73 -19.48
N ALA A 83 1.28 -16.04 -19.20
CA ALA A 83 1.10 -16.59 -17.86
C ALA A 83 2.19 -16.13 -16.87
N GLN A 84 3.37 -15.79 -17.36
CA GLN A 84 4.50 -15.34 -16.54
C GLN A 84 4.49 -13.81 -16.30
N LEU A 85 3.71 -13.07 -17.09
CA LEU A 85 3.63 -11.61 -17.04
C LEU A 85 3.28 -11.06 -15.64
N PRO A 86 2.30 -11.60 -14.89
CA PRO A 86 1.99 -11.09 -13.55
C PRO A 86 3.17 -11.20 -12.59
N GLY A 87 3.89 -12.34 -12.63
CA GLY A 87 5.10 -12.53 -11.82
C GLY A 87 6.16 -11.50 -12.18
N TRP A 88 6.42 -11.32 -13.48
CA TRP A 88 7.38 -10.35 -13.98
C TRP A 88 7.05 -8.91 -13.57
N VAL A 89 5.78 -8.51 -13.70
CA VAL A 89 5.29 -7.18 -13.27
C VAL A 89 5.51 -6.97 -11.78
N THR A 90 5.23 -7.98 -10.94
CA THR A 90 5.45 -7.85 -9.50
C THR A 90 6.93 -7.71 -9.14
N THR A 91 7.81 -8.46 -9.80
CA THR A 91 9.26 -8.40 -9.57
C THR A 91 9.83 -7.07 -10.06
N THR A 92 9.48 -6.64 -11.28
CA THR A 92 10.00 -5.39 -11.86
C THR A 92 9.49 -4.15 -11.11
N ALA A 93 8.22 -4.14 -10.67
CA ALA A 93 7.69 -3.07 -9.83
C ALA A 93 8.43 -2.97 -8.47
N ALA A 94 8.87 -4.10 -7.92
CA ALA A 94 9.69 -4.11 -6.71
C ALA A 94 11.10 -3.57 -6.98
N SER A 95 11.75 -4.00 -8.07
CA SER A 95 13.10 -3.53 -8.46
C SER A 95 13.15 -2.03 -8.75
N LEU A 96 12.15 -1.47 -9.42
CA LEU A 96 12.04 -0.02 -9.67
C LEU A 96 11.97 0.82 -8.37
N THR A 97 11.57 0.20 -7.25
CA THR A 97 11.55 0.90 -5.95
C THR A 97 12.95 0.97 -5.33
N LEU A 98 13.80 -0.03 -5.60
CA LEU A 98 15.19 -0.05 -5.13
C LEU A 98 16.06 0.96 -5.89
N ASP A 99 15.76 1.18 -7.17
CA ASP A 99 16.48 2.14 -8.02
C ASP A 99 15.90 3.56 -7.99
N ALA A 100 14.77 3.79 -7.33
CA ALA A 100 14.20 5.12 -7.18
C ALA A 100 15.13 5.97 -6.29
N PRO A 101 15.58 7.15 -6.74
CA PRO A 101 16.37 8.04 -5.89
C PRO A 101 15.57 8.37 -4.64
N SER A 102 16.19 8.16 -3.49
CA SER A 102 15.65 8.49 -2.17
C SER A 102 14.90 9.82 -2.22
N PRO A 103 13.65 9.92 -1.71
CA PRO A 103 12.93 11.18 -1.69
C PRO A 103 13.78 12.19 -0.92
N THR A 104 14.30 13.18 -1.63
CA THR A 104 15.04 14.30 -1.06
C THR A 104 14.20 14.91 0.05
N ALA A 105 14.65 14.78 1.29
CA ALA A 105 14.00 15.36 2.44
C ALA A 105 13.79 16.87 2.20
N PRO A 106 12.60 17.43 2.46
CA PRO A 106 12.41 18.87 2.37
C PRO A 106 13.33 19.54 3.40
N ARG A 107 14.17 20.47 2.91
CA ARG A 107 14.93 21.41 3.74
C ARG A 107 14.06 22.59 4.16
#